data_AF-A0A8J2HK95-F1
#
_entry.id   AF-A0A8J2HK95-F1
#
_cell.length_a   1.000
_cell.length_b   1.000
_cell.length_c   1.000
_cell.angle_alpha   90.00
_cell.angle_beta   90.00
_cell.angle_gamma   90.00
#
_symmetry.space_group_name_H-M   'P 1'
#
loop_
_entity.id
_entity.type
_entity.pdbx_description
1 polymer ?
#
loop_
_entity_poly.entity_id
_entity_poly.type
_entity_poly.pdbx_seq_one_letter_code
_entity_poly.pdbx_strand_id
1 'polypeptide(L)'
;MAQHNLIEALKNLVDTIAFSYADLLDYGEQLTDEHRQRCLRVCEETIEYFNTILLDPGTTIQVRRSVQAHINQLNWFADQFSRLGNQVVGGDLNQGIKWKDLENAFAGNIQTGCVINQRHKDPASFLQASRDIIINKVQSVLRDLAGLKVNVELFCTFRKQEDVEERKSLSMS
;
A
#
# COMPACT_ATOMS: atom_id res chain seq x y z
N MET A 1 8.04 24.82 -9.46
CA MET A 1 8.52 23.90 -10.50
C MET A 1 9.20 22.66 -9.92
N ALA A 2 10.21 22.77 -9.03
CA ALA A 2 10.94 21.60 -8.49
C ALA A 2 10.08 20.55 -7.77
N GLN A 3 9.06 20.95 -7.00
CA GLN A 3 8.23 20.01 -6.21
C GLN A 3 7.29 19.17 -7.06
N HIS A 4 6.76 19.73 -8.15
CA HIS A 4 5.89 18.99 -9.07
C HIS A 4 6.67 17.86 -9.75
N ASN A 5 7.89 18.17 -10.21
CA ASN A 5 8.80 17.19 -10.82
C ASN A 5 9.21 16.10 -9.81
N LEU A 6 9.40 16.44 -8.54
CA LEU A 6 9.67 15.44 -7.50
C LEU A 6 8.48 14.52 -7.29
N ILE A 7 7.27 15.06 -7.12
CA ILE A 7 6.06 14.24 -6.93
C ILE A 7 5.83 13.30 -8.13
N GLU A 8 6.05 13.80 -9.35
CA GLU A 8 5.96 13.01 -10.57
C GLU A 8 7.01 11.90 -10.61
N ALA A 9 8.28 12.19 -10.26
CA ALA A 9 9.33 11.19 -10.18
C ALA A 9 9.01 10.08 -9.14
N LEU A 10 8.50 10.46 -7.97
CA LEU A 10 8.08 9.51 -6.94
C LEU A 10 6.93 8.61 -7.42
N LYS A 11 5.96 9.20 -8.11
CA LYS A 11 4.85 8.47 -8.74
C LYS A 11 5.36 7.47 -9.78
N ASN A 12 6.31 7.86 -10.62
CA ASN A 12 6.87 6.99 -11.66
C ASN A 12 7.56 5.74 -11.08
N LEU A 13 8.23 5.87 -9.93
CA LEU A 13 8.81 4.72 -9.22
C LEU A 13 7.73 3.73 -8.78
N VAL A 14 6.63 4.23 -8.21
CA VAL A 14 5.50 3.39 -7.78
C VAL A 14 4.79 2.77 -8.98
N ASP A 15 4.58 3.54 -10.06
CA ASP A 15 3.96 3.04 -11.28
C ASP A 15 4.79 1.91 -11.91
N THR A 16 6.12 2.00 -11.88
CA THR A 16 7.01 0.92 -12.36
C THR A 16 6.78 -0.39 -11.60
N ILE A 17 6.60 -0.31 -10.28
CA ILE A 17 6.26 -1.47 -9.44
C ILE A 17 4.84 -1.96 -9.74
N ALA A 18 3.90 -1.05 -9.97
CA ALA A 18 2.52 -1.37 -10.33
C ALA A 18 2.42 -2.10 -11.68
N PHE A 19 3.22 -1.69 -12.67
CA PHE A 19 3.35 -2.37 -13.95
C PHE A 19 3.99 -3.74 -13.79
N SER A 20 5.07 -3.83 -13.01
CA SER A 20 5.70 -5.12 -12.69
C SER A 20 4.71 -6.09 -12.04
N TYR A 21 3.87 -5.61 -11.12
CA TYR A 21 2.82 -6.43 -10.52
C TYR A 21 1.76 -6.89 -11.53
N ALA A 22 1.32 -5.99 -12.43
CA ALA A 22 0.34 -6.33 -13.47
C ALA A 22 0.90 -7.38 -14.44
N ASP A 23 2.14 -7.19 -14.92
CA ASP A 23 2.84 -8.15 -15.77
C ASP A 23 2.91 -9.52 -15.08
N LEU A 24 3.30 -9.54 -13.80
CA LEU A 24 3.39 -10.78 -13.03
C LEU A 24 2.04 -11.49 -12.85
N LEU A 25 0.91 -10.78 -12.79
CA LEU A 25 -0.41 -11.40 -12.79
C LEU A 25 -0.73 -12.07 -14.14
N ASP A 26 -0.28 -11.48 -15.24
CA ASP A 26 -0.52 -12.00 -16.60
C ASP A 26 0.34 -13.24 -16.92
N TYR A 27 1.53 -13.38 -16.31
CA TYR A 27 2.44 -14.51 -16.55
C TYR A 27 2.11 -15.82 -15.78
N GLY A 28 1.15 -15.82 -14.86
CA GLY A 28 0.67 -17.04 -14.19
C GLY A 28 1.75 -17.87 -13.45
N GLU A 29 1.58 -19.21 -13.45
CA GLU A 29 2.31 -20.22 -12.64
C GLU A 29 3.84 -20.29 -12.84
N GLN A 30 4.44 -19.54 -13.76
CA GLN A 30 5.90 -19.56 -14.03
C GLN A 30 6.72 -18.61 -13.14
N LEU A 31 6.09 -17.99 -12.13
CA LEU A 31 6.72 -17.04 -11.23
C LEU A 31 7.72 -17.72 -10.28
N THR A 32 8.99 -17.69 -10.64
CA THR A 32 10.08 -18.12 -9.75
C THR A 32 10.08 -17.33 -8.44
N ASP A 33 10.41 -17.99 -7.33
CA ASP A 33 10.58 -17.34 -6.02
C ASP A 33 11.56 -16.15 -6.11
N GLU A 34 12.56 -16.24 -6.98
CA GLU A 34 13.55 -15.19 -7.22
C GLU A 34 12.93 -13.89 -7.76
N HIS A 35 11.98 -13.97 -8.70
CA HIS A 35 11.30 -12.77 -9.22
C HIS A 35 10.44 -12.11 -8.14
N ARG A 36 9.74 -12.92 -7.33
CA ARG A 36 8.96 -12.42 -6.19
C ARG A 36 9.84 -11.72 -5.18
N GLN A 37 10.95 -12.35 -4.80
CA GLN A 37 11.89 -11.77 -3.84
C GLN A 37 12.53 -10.48 -4.38
N ARG A 38 12.78 -10.41 -5.69
CA ARG A 38 13.27 -9.17 -6.32
C ARG A 38 12.25 -8.04 -6.21
N CYS A 39 10.97 -8.29 -6.52
CA CYS A 39 9.92 -7.28 -6.40
C CYS A 39 9.71 -6.83 -4.95
N LEU A 40 9.82 -7.75 -3.98
CA LEU A 40 9.78 -7.42 -2.55
C LEU A 40 10.91 -6.48 -2.16
N ARG A 41 12.15 -6.81 -2.51
CA ARG A 41 13.32 -5.96 -2.23
C ARG A 41 13.16 -4.57 -2.83
N VAL A 42 12.70 -4.48 -4.09
CA VAL A 42 12.46 -3.17 -4.73
C VAL A 42 11.41 -2.36 -3.96
N CYS A 43 10.35 -2.99 -3.45
CA CYS A 43 9.38 -2.28 -2.61
C CYS A 43 10.02 -1.78 -1.31
N GLU A 44 10.79 -2.62 -0.61
CA GLU A 44 11.48 -2.29 0.64
C GLU A 44 12.49 -1.15 0.44
N GLU A 45 13.36 -1.25 -0.56
CA GLU A 45 14.35 -0.22 -0.90
C GLU A 45 13.67 1.11 -1.27
N THR A 46 12.55 1.06 -1.99
CA THR A 46 11.79 2.28 -2.34
C THR A 46 11.12 2.89 -1.11
N ILE A 47 10.60 2.07 -0.18
CA ILE A 47 10.05 2.54 1.10
C ILE A 47 11.15 3.19 1.94
N GLU A 48 12.34 2.58 2.03
CA GLU A 48 13.49 3.16 2.73
C GLU A 48 13.88 4.51 2.14
N TYR A 49 13.99 4.61 0.80
CA TYR A 49 14.24 5.88 0.12
C TYR A 49 13.15 6.93 0.46
N PHE A 50 11.89 6.55 0.43
CA PHE A 50 10.78 7.44 0.77
C PHE A 50 10.81 7.88 2.24
N ASN A 51 11.21 7.00 3.16
CA ASN A 51 11.45 7.35 4.56
C ASN A 51 12.55 8.42 4.69
N THR A 52 13.60 8.40 3.86
CA THR A 52 14.61 9.48 3.88
C THR A 52 14.03 10.84 3.50
N ILE A 53 13.10 10.89 2.53
CA ILE A 53 12.39 12.12 2.14
C ILE A 53 11.47 12.59 3.27
N LEU A 54 10.81 11.66 3.98
CA LEU A 54 10.02 12.03 5.14
C LEU A 54 10.90 12.57 6.29
N LEU A 55 12.13 12.10 6.44
CA LEU A 55 13.03 12.57 7.51
C LEU A 55 13.65 13.95 7.22
N ASP A 56 13.71 14.39 5.97
CA ASP A 56 14.26 15.69 5.60
C ASP A 56 13.38 16.85 6.12
N PRO A 57 13.86 17.74 7.00
CA PRO A 57 13.11 18.89 7.50
C PRO A 57 12.65 19.87 6.41
N GLY A 58 13.38 19.96 5.29
CA GLY A 58 13.08 20.82 4.17
C GLY A 58 11.88 20.36 3.32
N THR A 59 11.43 19.12 3.52
CA THR A 59 10.33 18.55 2.75
C THR A 59 8.98 19.16 3.14
N THR A 60 8.22 19.61 2.13
CA THR A 60 6.93 20.28 2.33
C THR A 60 5.82 19.31 2.70
N ILE A 61 4.77 19.82 3.34
CA ILE A 61 3.59 19.04 3.75
C ILE A 61 2.98 18.29 2.56
N GLN A 62 2.89 18.92 1.38
CA GLN A 62 2.33 18.30 0.18
C GLN A 62 3.18 17.10 -0.28
N VAL A 63 4.51 17.24 -0.31
CA VAL A 63 5.41 16.14 -0.67
C VAL A 63 5.33 15.04 0.38
N ARG A 64 5.31 15.35 1.68
CA ARG A 64 5.14 14.35 2.75
C ARG A 64 3.88 13.51 2.58
N ARG A 65 2.74 14.16 2.34
CA ARG A 65 1.46 13.48 2.09
C ARG A 65 1.53 12.58 0.87
N SER A 66 2.13 13.05 -0.22
CA SER A 66 2.32 12.25 -1.43
C SER A 66 3.22 11.03 -1.15
N VAL A 67 4.33 11.22 -0.44
CA VAL A 67 5.25 10.13 -0.07
C VAL A 67 4.55 9.11 0.83
N GLN A 68 3.79 9.54 1.83
CA GLN A 68 3.01 8.65 2.71
C GLN A 68 1.97 7.84 1.92
N ALA A 69 1.27 8.47 0.96
CA ALA A 69 0.34 7.78 0.06
C ALA A 69 1.04 6.67 -0.72
N HIS A 70 2.21 6.98 -1.27
CA HIS A 70 2.99 6.04 -2.05
C HIS A 70 3.60 4.92 -1.19
N ILE A 71 4.09 5.21 0.03
CA ILE A 71 4.51 4.18 1.00
C ILE A 71 3.37 3.20 1.27
N ASN A 72 2.13 3.69 1.44
CA ASN A 72 0.98 2.82 1.62
C ASN A 72 0.73 1.90 0.41
N GLN A 73 0.87 2.43 -0.82
CA GLN A 73 0.77 1.62 -2.03
C GLN A 73 1.88 0.59 -2.14
N LEU A 74 3.13 0.96 -1.82
CA LEU A 74 4.28 0.05 -1.82
C LEU A 74 4.12 -1.07 -0.78
N ASN A 75 3.59 -0.75 0.40
CA ASN A 75 3.26 -1.74 1.42
C ASN A 75 2.18 -2.72 0.94
N TRP A 76 1.19 -2.23 0.20
CA TRP A 76 0.19 -3.08 -0.43
C TRP A 76 0.82 -4.00 -1.47
N PHE A 77 1.66 -3.48 -2.37
CA PHE A 77 2.36 -4.30 -3.38
C PHE A 77 3.27 -5.35 -2.74
N ALA A 78 4.03 -4.98 -1.71
CA ALA A 78 4.87 -5.93 -0.98
C ALA A 78 4.04 -7.07 -0.36
N ASP A 79 2.87 -6.75 0.22
CA ASP A 79 1.95 -7.78 0.73
C ASP A 79 1.42 -8.68 -0.41
N GLN A 80 1.12 -8.12 -1.58
CA GLN A 80 0.69 -8.93 -2.73
C GLN A 80 1.82 -9.83 -3.27
N PHE A 81 3.04 -9.32 -3.44
CA PHE A 81 4.18 -10.11 -3.92
C PHE A 81 4.50 -11.27 -2.97
N SER A 82 4.40 -11.05 -1.66
CA SER A 82 4.57 -12.09 -0.65
C SER A 82 3.54 -13.21 -0.76
N ARG A 83 2.35 -12.91 -1.28
CA ARG A 83 1.21 -13.83 -1.40
C ARG A 83 1.15 -14.55 -2.76
N LEU A 84 1.79 -14.01 -3.80
CA LEU A 84 1.68 -14.52 -5.18
C LEU A 84 2.18 -15.96 -5.41
N GLY A 85 2.91 -16.57 -4.47
CA GLY A 85 3.24 -18.02 -4.55
C GLY A 85 3.10 -18.78 -3.25
N ASN A 86 2.40 -18.20 -2.28
CA ASN A 86 2.11 -18.80 -1.00
C ASN A 86 0.59 -18.87 -0.86
N GLN A 87 0.00 -20.05 -1.09
CA GLN A 87 -1.32 -20.39 -0.55
C GLN A 87 -1.24 -20.50 0.98
N VAL A 88 -0.87 -19.41 1.66
CA VAL A 88 -0.85 -19.41 3.12
C VAL A 88 -2.27 -19.15 3.60
N VAL A 89 -2.98 -20.26 3.77
CA VAL A 89 -4.02 -20.43 4.78
C VAL A 89 -3.34 -20.24 6.13
N GLY A 90 -3.44 -19.04 6.72
CA GLY A 90 -2.69 -18.73 7.93
C GLY A 90 -3.29 -17.59 8.75
N GLY A 91 -4.36 -17.92 9.48
CA GLY A 91 -4.40 -17.67 10.92
C GLY A 91 -4.59 -16.26 11.49
N ASP A 92 -4.56 -15.17 10.71
CA ASP A 92 -4.84 -13.84 11.25
C ASP A 92 -6.26 -13.39 10.90
N LEU A 93 -7.19 -13.73 11.80
CA LEU A 93 -8.57 -13.23 11.97
C LEU A 93 -9.24 -12.66 10.70
N ASN A 94 -9.61 -13.54 9.76
CA ASN A 94 -10.82 -13.58 8.89
C ASN A 94 -11.47 -12.29 8.31
N GLN A 95 -10.86 -11.10 8.41
CA GLN A 95 -11.48 -9.83 8.02
C GLN A 95 -10.96 -9.28 6.68
N GLY A 96 -10.02 -9.97 6.02
CA GLY A 96 -9.52 -9.55 4.70
C GLY A 96 -8.74 -8.22 4.69
N ILE A 97 -8.25 -7.79 5.85
CA ILE A 97 -7.44 -6.59 6.06
C ILE A 97 -6.28 -6.89 7.00
N LYS A 98 -5.21 -6.11 6.91
CA LYS A 98 -4.02 -6.21 7.77
C LYS A 98 -3.60 -4.83 8.27
N TRP A 99 -3.34 -4.72 9.58
CA TRP A 99 -2.68 -3.53 10.14
C TRP A 99 -1.17 -3.64 9.92
N LYS A 100 -0.54 -2.54 9.52
CA LYS A 100 0.91 -2.41 9.48
C LYS A 100 1.32 -1.08 10.11
N ASP A 101 2.16 -1.14 11.14
CA ASP A 101 2.78 0.05 11.69
C ASP A 101 3.75 0.65 10.66
N LEU A 102 3.71 1.96 10.50
CA LEU A 102 4.59 2.69 9.60
C LEU A 102 5.67 3.38 10.41
N GLU A 103 6.90 3.28 9.91
CA GLU A 103 7.99 4.12 10.41
C GLU A 103 7.64 5.59 10.16
N ASN A 104 7.79 6.38 11.21
CA ASN A 104 7.39 7.77 11.21
C ASN A 104 8.62 8.68 11.30
N ALA A 105 8.66 9.70 10.46
CA ALA A 105 9.63 10.78 10.50
C ALA A 105 9.40 11.82 11.62
N PHE A 106 8.29 11.75 12.35
CA PHE A 106 8.04 12.59 13.51
C PHE A 106 8.51 11.87 14.79
N ALA A 107 9.76 12.12 15.16
CA ALA A 107 10.31 11.67 16.43
C ALA A 107 9.45 12.22 17.59
N GLY A 108 8.82 11.32 18.35
CA GLY A 108 8.39 11.59 19.73
C GLY A 108 6.93 11.95 19.97
N ASN A 109 5.96 11.18 19.45
CA ASN A 109 4.60 10.92 20.03
C ASN A 109 3.53 10.62 18.96
N ILE A 110 3.87 10.63 17.67
CA ILE A 110 2.93 10.32 16.60
C ILE A 110 3.12 8.85 16.21
N GLN A 111 2.12 8.03 16.49
CA GLN A 111 2.02 6.67 15.96
C GLN A 111 1.28 6.73 14.62
N THR A 112 1.89 6.15 13.59
CA THR A 112 1.28 6.03 12.26
C THR A 112 1.17 4.56 11.93
N GLY A 113 -0.01 4.13 11.49
CA GLY A 113 -0.22 2.80 10.94
C GLY A 113 -1.15 2.86 9.75
N CYS A 114 -1.08 1.84 8.90
CA CYS A 114 -1.96 1.70 7.75
C CYS A 114 -2.77 0.41 7.81
N VAL A 115 -3.97 0.47 7.24
CA VAL A 115 -4.82 -0.69 7.01
C VAL A 115 -4.67 -1.10 5.55
N ILE A 116 -4.06 -2.26 5.33
CA ILE A 116 -3.83 -2.84 4.02
C ILE A 116 -5.05 -3.69 3.64
N ASN A 117 -5.69 -3.37 2.52
CA ASN A 117 -6.74 -4.20 1.94
C ASN A 117 -6.14 -5.47 1.33
N GLN A 118 -6.52 -6.65 1.83
CA GLN A 118 -6.02 -7.92 1.31
C GLN A 118 -7.00 -8.65 0.40
N ARG A 119 -8.32 -8.42 0.56
CA ARG A 119 -9.36 -9.23 -0.11
C ARG A 119 -10.66 -8.50 -0.47
N HIS A 120 -10.92 -7.30 0.07
CA HIS A 120 -12.19 -6.61 -0.18
C HIS A 120 -12.22 -6.03 -1.59
N LYS A 121 -13.27 -6.38 -2.35
CA LYS A 121 -13.57 -5.77 -3.65
C LYS A 121 -14.55 -4.61 -3.51
N ASP A 122 -15.44 -4.69 -2.53
CA ASP A 122 -16.39 -3.64 -2.22
C ASP A 122 -15.78 -2.62 -1.24
N PRO A 123 -15.74 -1.32 -1.59
CA PRO A 123 -15.21 -0.29 -0.72
C PRO A 123 -15.93 -0.17 0.63
N ALA A 124 -17.26 -0.36 0.67
CA ALA A 124 -18.01 -0.22 1.92
C ALA A 124 -17.60 -1.31 2.93
N SER A 125 -17.47 -2.55 2.47
CA SER A 125 -16.98 -3.70 3.23
C SER A 125 -15.57 -3.46 3.79
N PHE A 126 -14.67 -2.92 2.97
CA PHE A 126 -13.31 -2.56 3.40
C PHE A 126 -13.31 -1.49 4.49
N LEU A 127 -14.09 -0.42 4.32
CA LEU A 127 -14.15 0.68 5.28
C LEU A 127 -14.76 0.25 6.61
N GLN A 128 -15.74 -0.65 6.60
CA GLN A 128 -16.31 -1.20 7.82
C GLN A 128 -15.30 -2.03 8.61
N ALA A 129 -14.59 -2.96 7.95
CA ALA A 129 -13.52 -3.72 8.59
C ALA A 129 -12.38 -2.79 9.10
N SER A 130 -12.02 -1.78 8.31
CA SER A 130 -11.00 -0.79 8.67
C SER A 130 -11.40 0.03 9.90
N ARG A 131 -12.67 0.39 10.01
CA ARG A 131 -13.19 1.09 11.20
C ARG A 131 -12.97 0.27 12.46
N ASP A 132 -13.31 -1.02 12.42
CA ASP A 132 -13.22 -1.88 13.60
C ASP A 132 -11.77 -2.04 14.08
N ILE A 133 -10.83 -2.27 13.16
CA ILE A 133 -9.41 -2.39 13.52
C ILE A 133 -8.84 -1.07 14.07
N ILE A 134 -9.22 0.08 13.48
CA ILE A 134 -8.79 1.40 13.94
C ILE A 134 -9.34 1.68 15.34
N ILE A 135 -10.62 1.43 15.59
CA ILE A 135 -11.23 1.62 16.91
C ILE A 135 -10.50 0.77 17.97
N ASN A 136 -10.22 -0.50 17.66
CA ASN A 136 -9.50 -1.39 18.57
C ASN A 136 -8.10 -0.87 18.90
N LYS A 137 -7.36 -0.30 17.92
CA LYS A 137 -6.04 0.30 18.19
C LYS A 137 -6.14 1.59 18.98
N VAL A 138 -7.08 2.47 18.66
CA VAL A 138 -7.32 3.71 19.40
C VAL A 138 -7.67 3.41 20.85
N GLN A 139 -8.58 2.48 21.10
CA GLN A 139 -8.94 2.04 22.45
C GLN A 139 -7.74 1.44 23.19
N SER A 140 -6.88 0.70 22.47
CA SER A 140 -5.66 0.15 23.05
C SER A 140 -4.72 1.23 23.57
N VAL A 141 -4.48 2.27 22.77
CA VAL A 141 -3.59 3.38 23.11
C VAL A 141 -4.20 4.28 24.21
N LEU A 142 -5.51 4.50 24.18
CA LEU A 142 -6.22 5.28 25.20
C LEU A 142 -6.20 4.65 26.60
N ARG A 143 -5.83 3.37 26.75
CA ARG A 143 -5.62 2.77 28.08
C ARG A 143 -4.44 3.37 28.82
N ASP A 144 -3.42 3.81 28.07
CA ASP A 144 -2.15 4.27 28.61
C ASP A 144 -2.00 5.80 28.54
N LEU A 145 -2.89 6.50 27.82
CA LEU A 145 -2.84 7.95 27.58
C LEU A 145 -4.11 8.65 28.05
N ALA A 146 -3.95 9.85 28.63
CA ALA A 146 -5.07 10.69 29.08
C ALA A 146 -5.92 11.27 27.93
N GLY A 147 -5.41 11.28 26.71
CA GLY A 147 -6.11 11.76 25.52
C GLY A 147 -5.31 11.51 24.25
N LEU A 148 -6.03 11.33 23.14
CA LEU A 148 -5.44 11.03 21.84
C LEU A 148 -6.14 11.85 20.74
N LYS A 149 -5.35 12.52 19.90
CA LYS A 149 -5.83 13.09 18.64
C LYS A 149 -5.62 12.05 17.54
N VAL A 150 -6.71 11.61 16.92
CA VAL A 150 -6.67 10.66 15.80
C VAL A 150 -6.96 11.40 14.50
N ASN A 151 -6.07 11.27 13.52
CA ASN A 151 -6.32 11.69 12.15
C ASN A 151 -6.37 10.44 11.28
N VAL A 152 -7.35 10.34 10.39
CA VAL A 152 -7.52 9.20 9.47
C VAL A 152 -7.53 9.74 8.04
N GLU A 153 -6.69 9.17 7.19
CA GLU A 153 -6.62 9.50 5.77
C GLU A 153 -6.82 8.21 4.94
N LEU A 154 -7.68 8.29 3.91
CA LEU A 154 -7.93 7.18 3.00
C LEU A 154 -7.09 7.35 1.73
N PHE A 155 -6.19 6.40 1.49
CA PHE A 155 -5.45 6.29 0.24
C PHE A 155 -6.00 5.10 -0.55
N CYS A 156 -6.57 5.37 -1.72
CA CYS A 156 -7.16 4.33 -2.56
C CYS A 156 -6.91 4.61 -4.05
N THR A 157 -6.71 3.53 -4.79
CA THR A 157 -6.68 3.53 -6.26
C THR A 157 -7.83 2.65 -6.73
N PHE A 158 -8.76 3.22 -7.47
CA PHE A 158 -9.85 2.46 -8.08
C PHE A 158 -9.40 1.97 -9.46
N ARG A 159 -9.53 0.67 -9.71
CA ARG A 159 -9.39 0.11 -11.05
C ARG A 159 -10.76 -0.42 -11.48
N LYS A 160 -11.25 0.05 -12.62
CA LYS A 160 -12.39 -0.57 -13.28
C LYS A 160 -11.90 -1.89 -13.87
N GLN A 161 -12.54 -3.00 -13.52
CA GLN A 161 -12.30 -4.26 -14.21
C GLN A 161 -12.93 -4.12 -15.60
N GLU A 162 -12.11 -4.06 -16.65
CA GLU A 162 -12.60 -4.16 -18.02
C GLU A 162 -13.07 -5.60 -18.22
N ASP A 163 -14.32 -5.79 -18.68
CA ASP A 163 -14.87 -7.10 -18.96
C ASP A 163 -14.00 -7.82 -20.00
N VAL A 164 -13.67 -9.08 -19.74
CA VAL A 164 -12.83 -9.95 -20.58
C VAL A 164 -13.40 -10.14 -22.00
N GLU A 165 -14.64 -9.73 -22.26
CA GLU A 165 -15.33 -9.92 -23.53
C GLU A 165 -14.91 -8.97 -24.67
N GLU A 166 -14.34 -7.78 -24.39
CA GLU A 166 -14.02 -6.83 -25.47
C GLU A 166 -12.73 -7.15 -26.25
N ARG A 167 -11.91 -8.14 -25.81
CA ARG A 167 -10.67 -8.52 -26.52
C ARG A 167 -10.84 -9.56 -27.63
N LYS A 168 -12.07 -10.01 -27.95
CA LYS A 168 -12.30 -11.06 -28.97
C LYS A 168 -12.69 -10.59 -30.36
N SER A 169 -12.80 -9.30 -30.63
CA SER A 169 -13.17 -8.82 -31.96
C SER A 169 -12.17 -7.78 -32.45
N LEU A 170 -11.06 -8.26 -33.01
CA LEU A 170 -10.26 -7.60 -34.07
C LEU A 170 -9.26 -8.62 -34.65
N SER A 171 -9.76 -9.77 -35.12
CA SER A 171 -9.13 -10.45 -36.25
C SER A 171 -9.98 -10.13 -37.48
N MET A 172 -9.66 -9.04 -38.18
CA MET A 172 -10.19 -8.83 -39.52
C MET A 172 -9.52 -9.83 -40.45
N SER A 173 -10.36 -10.69 -41.01
CA SER A 173 -10.16 -11.52 -42.19
C SER A 173 -9.68 -10.72 -43.40
#